data_AF-A0A9X1ULM5-F1
#
_entry.id   AF-A0A9X1ULM5-F1
#
_cell.length_a   1.000
_cell.length_b   1.000
_cell.length_c   1.000
_cell.angle_alpha   90.00
_cell.angle_beta   90.00
_cell.angle_gamma   90.00
#
_symmetry.space_group_name_H-M   'P 1'
#
loop_
_entity.id
_entity.type
_entity.pdbx_description
1 polymer ?
#
loop_
_entity_poly.entity_id
_entity_poly.type
_entity_poly.pdbx_seq_one_letter_code
_entity_poly.pdbx_strand_id
1 'polypeptide(L)'
;MSRCVAPDPIKLEDAAPCNWQQPDFTEFVSMERETPTYQKYGWTRTERIVDGNNPVMCSGTDTTTCKFTYDSSSKTLTAKVVTALVPKLLVRKNPSTGEPLRDEKNNYVVVEYETFKNGANSRKTFAAQGLMLVERDPAEVDASTYKNMIEKTLNQGNYKLILDECQKGGACGCRIAVKFCVDVHVVREADAPALNPNITINLFPTTARADAKNWPESEYELDSSGNGKVPKITQTKAHETGHLFNFPDEYWEQGGFVHSIYVKSGRDIDFTLADANKAANKIWVIETDNNLMGGGCAKPIASIPPYYLEYIRRWFSARTHKLWRVGYNAPAAAAKKTEISSGSSAAKTKVAHAKK
;
A
#
# COMPACT_ATOMS: atom_id res chain seq x y z
N MET A 1 15.05 23.99 -8.88
CA MET A 1 14.24 22.77 -9.05
C MET A 1 15.11 21.71 -9.67
N SER A 2 15.58 20.73 -8.87
CA SER A 2 16.27 19.57 -9.43
C SER A 2 15.24 18.80 -10.26
N ARG A 3 15.51 18.57 -11.55
CA ARG A 3 14.61 17.77 -12.40
C ARG A 3 14.53 16.38 -11.78
N CYS A 4 13.32 15.90 -11.48
CA CYS A 4 13.09 14.51 -11.11
C CYS A 4 13.62 13.64 -12.27
N VAL A 5 14.79 13.03 -12.09
CA VAL A 5 15.34 12.09 -13.07
C VAL A 5 14.45 10.86 -13.01
N ALA A 6 13.81 10.53 -14.13
CA ALA A 6 12.97 9.35 -14.23
C ALA A 6 13.83 8.13 -13.86
N PRO A 7 13.34 7.22 -13.00
CA PRO A 7 14.04 5.97 -12.74
C PRO A 7 14.29 5.23 -14.05
N ASP A 8 15.36 4.45 -14.13
CA ASP A 8 15.64 3.61 -15.30
C ASP A 8 15.92 2.18 -14.85
N PRO A 9 14.87 1.41 -14.51
CA PRO A 9 15.03 0.05 -14.02
C PRO A 9 15.64 -0.87 -15.09
N ILE A 10 16.55 -1.73 -14.69
CA ILE A 10 17.25 -2.68 -15.58
C ILE A 10 16.79 -4.11 -15.30
N LYS A 11 16.56 -4.87 -16.37
CA LYS A 11 16.27 -6.30 -16.25
C LYS A 11 17.53 -7.04 -15.82
N LEU A 12 17.39 -7.88 -14.79
CA LEU A 12 18.48 -8.69 -14.26
C LEU A 12 18.82 -9.88 -15.17
N GLU A 13 20.12 -10.15 -15.29
CA GLU A 13 20.69 -11.34 -15.93
C GLU A 13 21.52 -12.13 -14.90
N ASP A 14 22.18 -13.20 -15.37
CA ASP A 14 23.10 -13.98 -14.55
C ASP A 14 24.25 -13.12 -14.07
N ALA A 15 24.52 -13.15 -12.75
CA ALA A 15 25.51 -12.26 -12.17
C ALA A 15 26.93 -12.73 -12.46
N ALA A 16 27.71 -11.85 -13.09
CA ALA A 16 29.15 -11.92 -13.10
C ALA A 16 29.74 -11.70 -11.69
N PRO A 17 30.96 -12.18 -11.40
CA PRO A 17 31.64 -11.87 -10.15
C PRO A 17 31.76 -10.37 -9.89
N CYS A 18 31.68 -9.98 -8.62
CA CYS A 18 31.83 -8.59 -8.18
C CYS A 18 32.73 -8.52 -6.94
N ASN A 19 33.66 -7.59 -6.96
CA ASN A 19 34.61 -7.31 -5.88
C ASN A 19 34.21 -6.09 -5.02
N TRP A 20 33.11 -5.41 -5.34
CA TRP A 20 32.61 -4.32 -4.50
C TRP A 20 32.20 -4.85 -3.12
N GLN A 21 32.60 -4.10 -2.11
CA GLN A 21 32.36 -4.40 -0.70
C GLN A 21 31.82 -3.16 -0.01
N GLN A 22 31.00 -3.40 1.01
CA GLN A 22 30.46 -2.39 1.90
C GLN A 22 30.37 -3.02 3.29
N PRO A 23 30.84 -2.36 4.35
CA PRO A 23 30.69 -2.88 5.71
C PRO A 23 29.21 -2.85 6.13
N ASP A 24 28.87 -3.70 7.09
CA ASP A 24 27.56 -3.69 7.74
C ASP A 24 27.27 -2.31 8.32
N PHE A 25 26.00 -1.88 8.25
CA PHE A 25 25.57 -0.65 8.89
C PHE A 25 24.11 -0.71 9.30
N THR A 26 23.73 0.16 10.24
CA THR A 26 22.34 0.45 10.57
C THR A 26 22.17 1.94 10.76
N GLU A 27 21.21 2.54 10.07
CA GLU A 27 20.96 3.98 10.06
C GLU A 27 19.46 4.27 10.09
N PHE A 28 19.08 5.29 10.86
CA PHE A 28 17.74 5.86 10.80
C PHE A 28 17.75 7.07 9.89
N VAL A 29 16.82 7.11 8.94
CA VAL A 29 16.81 8.09 7.86
C VAL A 29 15.43 8.71 7.76
N SER A 30 15.41 10.01 7.56
CA SER A 30 14.21 10.77 7.19
C SER A 30 14.21 11.02 5.68
N MET A 31 13.07 10.79 5.03
CA MET A 31 12.89 11.00 3.60
C MET A 31 11.62 11.81 3.34
N GLU A 32 11.72 12.85 2.53
CA GLU A 32 10.57 13.68 2.16
C GLU A 32 9.69 12.98 1.13
N ARG A 33 8.37 12.96 1.37
CA ARG A 33 7.40 12.54 0.35
C ARG A 33 7.32 13.57 -0.76
N GLU A 34 7.38 13.12 -2.00
CA GLU A 34 7.19 13.98 -3.19
C GLU A 34 5.71 14.05 -3.58
N THR A 35 4.80 14.29 -2.62
CA THR A 35 3.34 14.29 -2.83
C THR A 35 2.72 15.64 -2.43
N PRO A 36 2.96 16.72 -3.19
CA PRO A 36 2.54 18.06 -2.80
C PRO A 36 1.02 18.18 -2.70
N THR A 37 0.55 19.19 -1.98
CA THR A 37 -0.88 19.50 -1.86
C THR A 37 -1.45 20.00 -3.18
N TYR A 38 -2.62 19.50 -3.58
CA TYR A 38 -3.35 19.91 -4.78
C TYR A 38 -4.87 20.04 -4.53
N GLN A 39 -5.58 20.70 -5.46
CA GLN A 39 -7.04 20.86 -5.40
C GLN A 39 -7.72 19.49 -5.55
N LYS A 40 -8.55 19.11 -4.59
CA LYS A 40 -9.23 17.83 -4.58
C LYS A 40 -10.24 17.75 -5.72
N TYR A 41 -10.17 16.66 -6.45
CA TYR A 41 -11.15 16.30 -7.46
C TYR A 41 -12.10 15.21 -6.92
N GLY A 42 -13.31 15.19 -7.48
CA GLY A 42 -14.33 14.18 -7.21
C GLY A 42 -14.01 12.86 -7.90
N TRP A 43 -14.99 12.32 -8.63
CA TRP A 43 -14.80 11.08 -9.41
C TRP A 43 -14.48 11.34 -10.87
N THR A 44 -14.52 12.61 -11.29
CA THR A 44 -14.20 13.03 -12.65
C THR A 44 -13.11 14.09 -12.64
N ARG A 45 -12.32 14.13 -13.72
CA ARG A 45 -11.18 15.06 -13.88
C ARG A 45 -11.59 16.53 -13.98
N THR A 46 -12.88 16.81 -14.07
CA THR A 46 -13.46 18.16 -14.17
C THR A 46 -14.19 18.59 -12.90
N GLU A 47 -14.56 17.64 -12.04
CA GLU A 47 -15.29 17.91 -10.81
C GLU A 47 -14.33 18.34 -9.70
N ARG A 48 -14.16 19.65 -9.50
CA ARG A 48 -13.40 20.18 -8.37
C ARG A 48 -14.29 20.22 -7.13
N ILE A 49 -13.79 19.66 -6.04
CA ILE A 49 -14.49 19.71 -4.75
C ILE A 49 -14.22 21.05 -4.10
N VAL A 50 -15.29 21.74 -3.69
CA VAL A 50 -15.25 23.04 -3.03
C VAL A 50 -15.99 23.01 -1.68
N ASP A 51 -15.55 23.83 -0.74
CA ASP A 51 -16.24 24.13 0.50
C ASP A 51 -16.67 25.61 0.44
N GLY A 52 -17.94 25.85 0.10
CA GLY A 52 -18.40 27.16 -0.35
C GLY A 52 -17.71 27.56 -1.65
N ASN A 53 -16.95 28.67 -1.62
CA ASN A 53 -16.20 29.16 -2.77
C ASN A 53 -14.72 28.74 -2.77
N ASN A 54 -14.27 28.02 -1.74
CA ASN A 54 -12.86 27.66 -1.60
C ASN A 54 -12.61 26.23 -2.08
N PRO A 55 -11.58 25.97 -2.91
CA PRO A 55 -11.19 24.61 -3.24
C PRO A 55 -10.83 23.82 -1.99
N VAL A 56 -11.34 22.59 -1.89
CA VAL A 56 -10.86 21.65 -0.88
C VAL A 56 -9.48 21.19 -1.32
N MET A 57 -8.49 21.33 -0.45
CA MET A 57 -7.13 20.88 -0.70
C MET A 57 -6.93 19.46 -0.17
N CYS A 58 -6.12 18.65 -0.84
CA CYS A 58 -5.79 17.29 -0.43
C CYS A 58 -4.33 16.96 -0.71
N SER A 59 -3.88 15.79 -0.23
CA SER A 59 -2.46 15.42 -0.17
C SER A 59 -1.62 16.40 0.66
N GLY A 60 -0.33 16.11 0.79
CA GLY A 60 0.62 16.96 1.47
C GLY A 60 2.01 16.34 1.48
N THR A 61 3.01 17.21 1.52
CA THR A 61 4.38 16.80 1.84
C THR A 61 4.45 16.41 3.30
N ASP A 62 5.22 15.38 3.58
CA ASP A 62 5.49 14.92 4.93
C ASP A 62 6.82 14.18 4.94
N THR A 63 7.40 14.05 6.12
CA THR A 63 8.65 13.33 6.33
C THR A 63 8.32 11.92 6.80
N THR A 64 8.73 10.90 6.05
CA THR A 64 8.73 9.52 6.56
C THR A 64 10.08 9.20 7.18
N THR A 65 10.08 8.28 8.13
CA THR A 65 11.30 7.75 8.73
C THR A 65 11.43 6.26 8.42
N CYS A 66 12.64 5.79 8.18
CA CYS A 66 12.89 4.38 7.91
C CYS A 66 14.25 3.99 8.50
N LYS A 67 14.31 2.80 9.10
CA LYS A 67 15.58 2.21 9.53
C LYS A 67 16.13 1.35 8.41
N PHE A 68 17.30 1.70 7.90
CA PHE A 68 18.05 0.87 6.97
C PHE A 68 19.08 0.04 7.70
N THR A 69 19.10 -1.27 7.44
CA THR A 69 20.15 -2.18 7.90
C THR A 69 20.73 -2.90 6.70
N TYR A 70 22.04 -2.79 6.49
CA TYR A 70 22.75 -3.53 5.45
C TYR A 70 23.59 -4.63 6.09
N ASP A 71 23.42 -5.85 5.56
CA ASP A 71 24.19 -7.03 5.88
C ASP A 71 25.06 -7.39 4.67
N SER A 72 26.37 -7.27 4.85
CA SER A 72 27.39 -7.52 3.84
C SER A 72 27.53 -9.00 3.47
N SER A 73 27.24 -9.91 4.42
CA SER A 73 27.34 -11.35 4.21
C SER A 73 26.26 -11.85 3.24
N SER A 74 25.02 -11.37 3.43
CA SER A 74 23.89 -11.70 2.57
C SER A 74 23.66 -10.70 1.44
N LYS A 75 24.43 -9.60 1.39
CA LYS A 75 24.25 -8.47 0.47
C LYS A 75 22.81 -7.99 0.43
N THR A 76 22.22 -7.77 1.61
CA THR A 76 20.82 -7.38 1.76
C THR A 76 20.70 -6.04 2.47
N LEU A 77 20.01 -5.10 1.84
CA LEU A 77 19.54 -3.86 2.44
C LEU A 77 18.10 -4.03 2.90
N THR A 78 17.87 -3.99 4.20
CA THR A 78 16.54 -4.05 4.81
C THR A 78 16.07 -2.64 5.14
N ALA A 79 14.93 -2.22 4.58
CA ALA A 79 14.20 -1.01 4.92
C ALA A 79 13.10 -1.36 5.92
N LYS A 80 13.17 -0.86 7.16
CA LYS A 80 12.27 -1.22 8.25
C LYS A 80 11.45 -0.03 8.72
N VAL A 81 10.13 -0.24 8.84
CA VAL A 81 9.17 0.65 9.52
C VAL A 81 8.50 -0.07 10.69
N VAL A 82 7.98 0.69 11.65
CA VAL A 82 7.31 0.22 12.87
C VAL A 82 5.86 0.67 12.88
N THR A 83 4.93 -0.26 13.04
CA THR A 83 3.49 -0.01 13.12
C THR A 83 2.96 -0.47 14.47
N ALA A 84 2.30 0.43 15.19
CA ALA A 84 1.57 0.09 16.41
C ALA A 84 0.08 -0.10 16.08
N LEU A 85 -0.44 -1.30 16.30
CA LEU A 85 -1.85 -1.61 16.19
C LEU A 85 -2.46 -1.54 17.59
N VAL A 86 -3.53 -0.76 17.74
CA VAL A 86 -4.30 -0.65 18.97
C VAL A 86 -5.68 -1.24 18.72
N PRO A 87 -6.00 -2.43 19.27
CA PRO A 87 -7.32 -3.02 19.11
C PRO A 87 -8.40 -2.15 19.76
N LYS A 88 -9.42 -1.76 18.98
CA LYS A 88 -10.51 -0.88 19.41
C LYS A 88 -11.88 -1.43 19.01
N LEU A 89 -12.89 -1.01 19.77
CA LEU A 89 -14.29 -0.98 19.36
C LEU A 89 -14.74 0.46 19.25
N LEU A 90 -15.53 0.77 18.23
CA LEU A 90 -16.34 1.98 18.18
C LEU A 90 -17.72 1.62 18.73
N VAL A 91 -18.16 2.29 19.80
CA VAL A 91 -19.40 1.95 20.51
C VAL A 91 -20.29 3.18 20.65
N ARG A 92 -21.60 2.96 20.81
CA ARG A 92 -22.51 4.04 21.20
C ARG A 92 -22.20 4.51 22.61
N LYS A 93 -22.32 5.81 22.85
CA LYS A 93 -22.22 6.45 24.16
C LYS A 93 -23.62 6.57 24.77
N ASN A 94 -23.76 6.21 26.04
CA ASN A 94 -24.99 6.45 26.78
C ASN A 94 -25.15 7.97 27.00
N PRO A 95 -26.25 8.60 26.52
CA PRO A 95 -26.42 10.04 26.61
C PRO A 95 -26.63 10.54 28.04
N SER A 96 -27.11 9.70 28.96
CA SER A 96 -27.38 10.06 30.35
C SER A 96 -26.15 9.93 31.25
N THR A 97 -25.30 8.92 31.03
CA THR A 97 -24.14 8.65 31.91
C THR A 97 -22.81 9.04 31.29
N GLY A 98 -22.74 9.14 29.96
CA GLY A 98 -21.50 9.35 29.23
C GLY A 98 -20.60 8.12 29.08
N GLU A 99 -21.02 6.97 29.62
CA GLU A 99 -20.31 5.69 29.54
C GLU A 99 -20.61 4.93 28.24
N PRO A 100 -19.82 3.90 27.89
CA PRO A 100 -20.15 2.98 26.79
C PRO A 100 -21.55 2.36 26.97
N LEU A 101 -22.38 2.45 25.94
CA LEU A 101 -23.70 1.82 25.93
C LEU A 101 -23.55 0.31 25.84
N ARG A 102 -24.28 -0.39 26.71
CA ARG A 102 -24.35 -1.86 26.74
C ARG A 102 -25.77 -2.34 26.47
N ASP A 103 -25.88 -3.51 25.85
CA ASP A 103 -27.14 -4.20 25.64
C ASP A 103 -27.60 -4.95 26.92
N GLU A 104 -28.76 -5.62 26.85
CA GLU A 104 -29.33 -6.39 27.96
C GLU A 104 -28.44 -7.57 28.41
N LYS A 105 -27.52 -8.00 27.55
CA LYS A 105 -26.54 -9.07 27.81
C LYS A 105 -25.20 -8.50 28.28
N ASN A 106 -25.13 -7.20 28.59
CA ASN A 106 -23.94 -6.48 29.02
C ASN A 106 -22.82 -6.37 27.96
N ASN A 107 -23.12 -6.65 26.69
CA ASN A 107 -22.19 -6.45 25.58
C ASN A 107 -22.20 -5.00 25.11
N TYR A 108 -21.09 -4.51 24.57
CA TYR A 108 -21.07 -3.18 23.97
C TYR A 108 -21.98 -3.10 22.74
N VAL A 109 -22.70 -2.00 22.61
CA VAL A 109 -23.45 -1.68 21.38
C VAL A 109 -22.47 -1.10 20.36
N VAL A 110 -21.83 -1.98 19.59
CA VAL A 110 -20.79 -1.66 18.60
C VAL A 110 -21.40 -1.00 17.36
N VAL A 111 -20.68 -0.03 16.79
CA VAL A 111 -20.97 0.63 15.52
C VAL A 111 -19.78 0.39 14.59
N GLU A 112 -20.04 0.01 13.35
CA GLU A 112 -18.99 -0.20 12.35
C GLU A 112 -18.33 1.13 11.98
N TYR A 113 -17.00 1.18 12.01
CA TYR A 113 -16.26 2.37 11.56
C TYR A 113 -16.47 2.58 10.05
N GLU A 114 -16.70 3.82 9.66
CA GLU A 114 -16.79 4.22 8.25
C GLU A 114 -16.26 5.64 8.08
N THR A 115 -15.20 5.79 7.29
CA THR A 115 -14.42 7.01 7.14
C THR A 115 -15.26 8.27 6.86
N PHE A 116 -16.34 8.20 6.08
CA PHE A 116 -17.14 9.38 5.67
C PHE A 116 -18.33 9.66 6.60
N LYS A 117 -18.93 8.62 7.18
CA LYS A 117 -20.13 8.72 8.02
C LYS A 117 -19.77 9.10 9.45
N ASN A 118 -18.84 8.36 10.06
CA ASN A 118 -18.48 8.53 11.46
C ASN A 118 -16.98 8.74 11.71
N GLY A 119 -16.14 8.50 10.70
CA GLY A 119 -14.68 8.58 10.81
C GLY A 119 -14.08 9.93 10.41
N ALA A 120 -12.83 9.87 9.94
CA ALA A 120 -11.97 11.03 9.69
C ALA A 120 -12.57 12.08 8.73
N ASN A 121 -13.39 11.67 7.76
CA ASN A 121 -14.00 12.55 6.76
C ASN A 121 -15.42 13.02 7.13
N SER A 122 -15.96 12.62 8.29
CA SER A 122 -17.30 13.03 8.75
C SER A 122 -17.38 14.50 9.20
N ARG A 123 -16.22 15.16 9.40
CA ARG A 123 -16.07 16.50 9.98
C ARG A 123 -16.63 16.65 11.41
N LYS A 124 -16.94 15.53 12.10
CA LYS A 124 -17.45 15.50 13.47
C LYS A 124 -16.58 14.60 14.34
N THR A 125 -16.43 14.94 15.62
CA THR A 125 -15.80 14.03 16.58
C THR A 125 -16.73 12.84 16.84
N PHE A 126 -16.19 11.70 17.30
CA PHE A 126 -17.03 10.58 17.74
C PHE A 126 -18.01 10.99 18.84
N ALA A 127 -17.55 11.79 19.82
CA ALA A 127 -18.39 12.26 20.91
C ALA A 127 -19.60 13.09 20.43
N ALA A 128 -19.42 13.98 19.45
CA ALA A 128 -20.50 14.77 18.85
C ALA A 128 -21.53 13.91 18.10
N GLN A 129 -21.18 12.67 17.78
CA GLN A 129 -22.03 11.69 17.12
C GLN A 129 -22.62 10.67 18.11
N GLY A 130 -22.41 10.86 19.42
CA GLY A 130 -22.84 9.91 20.44
C GLY A 130 -22.06 8.59 20.38
N LEU A 131 -20.80 8.64 19.96
CA LEU A 131 -19.90 7.48 19.84
C LEU A 131 -18.66 7.67 20.72
N MET A 132 -18.02 6.55 21.08
CA MET A 132 -16.73 6.55 21.76
C MET A 132 -15.91 5.31 21.41
N LEU A 133 -14.59 5.39 21.60
CA LEU A 133 -13.69 4.24 21.44
C LEU A 133 -13.53 3.51 22.77
N VAL A 134 -13.50 2.19 22.70
CA VAL A 134 -13.15 1.30 23.82
C VAL A 134 -12.00 0.40 23.36
N GLU A 135 -10.96 0.26 24.19
CA GLU A 135 -9.86 -0.66 23.92
C GLU A 135 -10.28 -2.11 24.09
N ARG A 136 -9.75 -2.96 23.21
CA ARG A 136 -9.77 -4.41 23.35
C ARG A 136 -8.42 -4.90 23.86
N ASP A 137 -8.38 -6.14 24.33
CA ASP A 137 -7.14 -6.76 24.79
C ASP A 137 -6.19 -6.99 23.59
N PRO A 138 -4.94 -6.47 23.63
CA PRO A 138 -3.91 -6.77 22.63
C PRO A 138 -3.69 -8.26 22.37
N ALA A 139 -3.91 -9.13 23.37
CA ALA A 139 -3.75 -10.58 23.23
C ALA A 139 -4.74 -11.21 22.23
N GLU A 140 -5.82 -10.51 21.86
CA GLU A 140 -6.82 -11.01 20.90
C GLU A 140 -6.36 -10.89 19.44
N VAL A 141 -5.25 -10.21 19.16
CA VAL A 141 -4.79 -9.92 17.80
C VAL A 141 -3.37 -10.47 17.58
N ASP A 142 -3.22 -11.29 16.54
CA ASP A 142 -1.92 -11.79 16.11
C ASP A 142 -1.22 -10.80 15.17
N ALA A 143 -0.17 -10.15 15.69
CA ALA A 143 0.67 -9.22 14.94
C ALA A 143 1.32 -9.86 13.69
N SER A 144 1.63 -11.16 13.76
CA SER A 144 2.36 -11.86 12.69
C SER A 144 1.53 -11.98 11.42
N THR A 145 0.21 -12.09 11.53
CA THR A 145 -0.72 -12.09 10.40
C THR A 145 -0.57 -10.83 9.55
N TYR A 146 -0.52 -9.64 10.18
CA TYR A 146 -0.38 -8.35 9.49
C TYR A 146 1.02 -8.20 8.89
N LYS A 147 2.06 -8.51 9.67
CA LYS A 147 3.46 -8.49 9.21
C LYS A 147 3.63 -9.34 7.96
N ASN A 148 3.21 -10.60 8.01
CA ASN A 148 3.38 -11.56 6.93
C ASN A 148 2.60 -11.12 5.68
N MET A 149 1.37 -10.63 5.84
CA MET A 149 0.57 -10.12 4.72
C MET A 149 1.27 -8.94 4.04
N ILE A 150 1.69 -7.93 4.80
CA ILE A 150 2.29 -6.72 4.26
C ILE A 150 3.65 -7.03 3.61
N GLU A 151 4.54 -7.74 4.31
CA GLU A 151 5.87 -8.07 3.80
C GLU A 151 5.80 -8.99 2.58
N LYS A 152 4.86 -9.95 2.55
CA LYS A 152 4.62 -10.78 1.37
C LYS A 152 4.28 -9.92 0.16
N THR A 153 3.46 -8.89 0.33
CA THR A 153 3.03 -8.00 -0.76
C THR A 153 4.11 -7.03 -1.20
N LEU A 154 4.78 -6.36 -0.27
CA LEU A 154 5.82 -5.37 -0.61
C LEU A 154 7.06 -6.01 -1.27
N ASN A 155 7.37 -7.28 -0.95
CA ASN A 155 8.56 -7.95 -1.45
C ASN A 155 8.35 -8.85 -2.69
N GLN A 156 7.15 -8.87 -3.30
CA GLN A 156 6.84 -9.78 -4.43
C GLN A 156 7.79 -9.62 -5.63
N GLY A 157 8.29 -8.39 -5.87
CA GLY A 157 9.13 -8.09 -7.02
C GLY A 157 10.58 -8.58 -6.91
N ASN A 158 11.03 -8.98 -5.70
CA ASN A 158 12.40 -9.46 -5.45
C ASN A 158 13.50 -8.54 -6.04
N TYR A 159 13.29 -7.23 -5.91
CA TYR A 159 14.14 -6.23 -6.54
C TYR A 159 15.52 -6.15 -5.92
N LYS A 160 16.45 -5.62 -6.71
CA LYS A 160 17.84 -5.41 -6.31
C LYS A 160 18.26 -3.99 -6.64
N LEU A 161 19.22 -3.45 -5.90
CA LEU A 161 20.02 -2.31 -6.38
C LEU A 161 21.22 -2.88 -7.14
N ILE A 162 21.55 -2.31 -8.30
CA ILE A 162 22.72 -2.69 -9.10
C ILE A 162 23.62 -1.47 -9.30
N LEU A 163 24.93 -1.65 -9.15
CA LEU A 163 25.91 -0.59 -9.41
C LEU A 163 25.89 -0.21 -10.90
N ASP A 164 25.61 1.05 -11.22
CA ASP A 164 25.39 1.51 -12.61
C ASP A 164 26.70 1.60 -13.42
N GLU A 165 27.81 1.95 -12.78
CA GLU A 165 29.15 2.04 -13.39
C GLU A 165 29.71 0.66 -13.83
N CYS A 166 28.93 -0.39 -13.67
CA CYS A 166 29.33 -1.74 -14.01
C CYS A 166 29.17 -2.00 -15.51
N GLN A 167 30.29 -2.24 -16.20
CA GLN A 167 30.32 -2.52 -17.65
C GLN A 167 29.51 -3.76 -18.08
N LYS A 168 29.06 -4.58 -17.13
CA LYS A 168 28.25 -5.78 -17.37
C LYS A 168 26.73 -5.53 -17.38
N GLY A 169 26.28 -4.30 -17.14
CA GLY A 169 24.86 -3.95 -17.18
C GLY A 169 24.00 -4.85 -16.29
N GLY A 170 22.97 -5.49 -16.85
CA GLY A 170 22.06 -6.39 -16.13
C GLY A 170 22.73 -7.63 -15.53
N ALA A 171 23.88 -8.03 -16.05
CA ALA A 171 24.71 -9.13 -15.54
C ALA A 171 25.67 -8.69 -14.43
N CYS A 172 25.61 -7.44 -13.95
CA CYS A 172 26.48 -7.01 -12.88
C CYS A 172 26.19 -7.73 -11.56
N GLY A 173 27.21 -8.40 -10.99
CA GLY A 173 27.08 -9.03 -9.67
C GLY A 173 27.23 -8.09 -8.48
N CYS A 174 27.54 -6.81 -8.71
CA CYS A 174 27.49 -5.78 -7.69
C CYS A 174 26.04 -5.39 -7.45
N ARG A 175 25.30 -6.33 -6.88
CA ARG A 175 23.86 -6.26 -6.65
C ARG A 175 23.53 -6.53 -5.19
N ILE A 176 22.59 -5.76 -4.68
CA ILE A 176 22.13 -5.82 -3.29
C ILE A 176 20.63 -6.10 -3.31
N ALA A 177 20.19 -7.12 -2.58
CA ALA A 177 18.76 -7.37 -2.41
C ALA A 177 18.15 -6.27 -1.54
N VAL A 178 16.97 -5.75 -1.91
CA VAL A 178 16.22 -4.84 -1.05
C VAL A 178 15.05 -5.59 -0.45
N LYS A 179 14.88 -5.48 0.88
CA LYS A 179 13.76 -6.06 1.61
C LYS A 179 13.00 -4.98 2.37
N PHE A 180 11.69 -4.93 2.18
CA PHE A 180 10.79 -4.14 3.01
C PHE A 180 10.39 -4.97 4.23
N CYS A 181 10.61 -4.44 5.42
CA CYS A 181 10.31 -5.08 6.69
C CYS A 181 9.37 -4.18 7.50
N VAL A 182 8.37 -4.80 8.11
CA VAL A 182 7.40 -4.11 8.95
C VAL A 182 7.43 -4.76 10.32
N ASP A 183 7.72 -3.94 11.33
CA ASP A 183 7.63 -4.34 12.72
C ASP A 183 6.24 -4.01 13.23
N VAL A 184 5.38 -5.02 13.29
CA VAL A 184 4.03 -4.85 13.78
C VAL A 184 4.00 -5.20 15.26
N HIS A 185 3.54 -4.25 16.06
CA HIS A 185 3.31 -4.43 17.50
C HIS A 185 1.82 -4.22 17.79
N VAL A 186 1.20 -5.14 18.52
CA VAL A 186 -0.16 -4.95 19.03
C VAL A 186 -0.05 -4.54 20.49
N VAL A 187 -0.56 -3.35 20.82
CA VAL A 187 -0.34 -2.70 22.12
C VAL A 187 -1.57 -1.94 22.58
N ARG A 188 -1.59 -1.54 23.85
CA ARG A 188 -2.55 -0.53 24.33
C ARG A 188 -2.14 0.85 23.83
N GLU A 189 -3.09 1.78 23.76
CA GLU A 189 -2.81 3.14 23.27
C GLU A 189 -1.73 3.83 24.09
N ALA A 190 -1.74 3.64 25.42
CA ALA A 190 -0.77 4.23 26.34
C ALA A 190 0.67 3.75 26.10
N ASP A 191 0.86 2.53 25.57
CA ASP A 191 2.17 1.92 25.37
C ASP A 191 2.75 2.22 23.97
N ALA A 192 1.90 2.58 23.01
CA ALA A 192 2.29 2.83 21.63
C ALA A 192 3.43 3.87 21.47
N PRO A 193 3.47 5.01 22.20
CA PRO A 193 4.55 5.99 22.06
C PRO A 193 5.94 5.43 22.38
N ALA A 194 6.04 4.47 23.30
CA ALA A 194 7.33 3.89 23.70
C ALA A 194 8.02 3.10 22.57
N LEU A 195 7.26 2.68 21.56
CA LEU A 195 7.78 2.00 20.38
C LEU A 195 8.40 2.97 19.36
N ASN A 196 8.17 4.28 19.51
CA ASN A 196 8.45 5.30 18.49
C ASN A 196 7.95 4.87 17.09
N PRO A 197 6.66 4.53 16.95
CA PRO A 197 6.15 3.94 15.73
C PRO A 197 6.12 4.96 14.59
N ASN A 198 6.28 4.48 13.36
CA ASN A 198 6.02 5.29 12.16
C ASN A 198 4.53 5.66 12.07
N ILE A 199 3.65 4.77 12.53
CA ILE A 199 2.22 5.00 12.56
C ILE A 199 1.56 4.19 13.68
N THR A 200 0.55 4.80 14.31
CA THR A 200 -0.38 4.13 15.23
C THR A 200 -1.74 4.01 14.57
N ILE A 201 -2.34 2.83 14.63
CA ILE A 201 -3.54 2.46 13.89
C ILE A 201 -4.56 1.88 14.85
N ASN A 202 -5.79 2.40 14.78
CA ASN A 202 -6.93 1.76 15.42
C ASN A 202 -7.32 0.52 14.61
N LEU A 203 -7.29 -0.64 15.25
CA LEU A 203 -7.65 -1.90 14.64
C LEU A 203 -9.03 -2.33 15.15
N PHE A 204 -10.02 -2.26 14.27
CA PHE A 204 -11.39 -2.67 14.54
C PHE A 204 -11.64 -4.10 14.05
N PRO A 205 -12.52 -4.89 14.69
CA PRO A 205 -12.86 -6.21 14.15
C PRO A 205 -13.38 -6.15 12.71
N THR A 206 -14.19 -5.13 12.38
CA THR A 206 -14.69 -4.85 11.02
C THR A 206 -14.82 -3.35 10.78
N THR A 207 -14.77 -2.95 9.52
CA THR A 207 -15.09 -1.59 9.06
C THR A 207 -15.95 -1.66 7.80
N ALA A 208 -16.83 -0.69 7.61
CA ALA A 208 -17.57 -0.52 6.37
C ALA A 208 -16.69 0.19 5.33
N ARG A 209 -15.76 1.02 5.80
CA ARG A 209 -14.69 1.61 5.00
C ARG A 209 -13.51 1.97 5.90
N ALA A 210 -12.34 1.44 5.56
CA ALA A 210 -11.07 1.71 6.23
C ALA A 210 -10.42 3.02 5.74
N ASP A 211 -9.44 3.50 6.49
CA ASP A 211 -8.49 4.54 6.05
C ASP A 211 -7.10 4.35 6.69
N ALA A 212 -6.18 5.26 6.40
CA ALA A 212 -4.77 5.20 6.82
C ALA A 212 -4.53 4.99 8.32
N LYS A 213 -5.49 5.31 9.21
CA LYS A 213 -5.33 5.16 10.66
C LYS A 213 -6.37 4.24 11.31
N ASN A 214 -7.26 3.65 10.52
CA ASN A 214 -8.38 2.86 11.01
C ASN A 214 -8.57 1.63 10.12
N TRP A 215 -8.04 0.50 10.58
CA TRP A 215 -8.02 -0.75 9.82
C TRP A 215 -9.01 -1.77 10.38
N PRO A 216 -9.60 -2.61 9.51
CA PRO A 216 -10.32 -3.80 9.93
C PRO A 216 -9.37 -4.99 10.13
N GLU A 217 -9.67 -5.85 11.10
CA GLU A 217 -9.10 -7.21 11.19
C GLU A 217 -9.59 -8.05 10.00
N SER A 218 -10.88 -7.98 9.70
CA SER A 218 -11.53 -8.68 8.59
C SER A 218 -12.36 -7.73 7.72
N GLU A 219 -12.22 -7.89 6.41
CA GLU A 219 -12.95 -7.11 5.40
C GLU A 219 -14.04 -7.96 4.76
N TYR A 220 -15.13 -7.28 4.39
CA TYR A 220 -16.28 -7.92 3.77
C TYR A 220 -16.81 -7.05 2.63
N GLU A 221 -17.42 -7.68 1.63
CA GLU A 221 -18.28 -7.02 0.66
C GLU A 221 -19.69 -7.59 0.72
N LEU A 222 -20.65 -6.83 0.18
CA LEU A 222 -22.01 -7.32 0.07
C LEU A 222 -22.07 -8.42 -0.98
N ASP A 223 -22.81 -9.48 -0.70
CA ASP A 223 -23.10 -10.52 -1.68
C ASP A 223 -24.03 -9.99 -2.80
N SER A 224 -24.29 -10.83 -3.81
CA SER A 224 -25.16 -10.46 -4.93
C SER A 224 -26.61 -10.17 -4.52
N SER A 225 -27.02 -10.55 -3.31
CA SER A 225 -28.35 -10.23 -2.76
C SER A 225 -28.40 -8.85 -2.10
N GLY A 226 -27.25 -8.22 -1.87
CA GLY A 226 -27.13 -6.94 -1.16
C GLY A 226 -27.33 -7.06 0.36
N ASN A 227 -27.59 -8.25 0.88
CA ASN A 227 -27.94 -8.49 2.29
C ASN A 227 -26.92 -9.35 3.05
N GLY A 228 -26.16 -10.20 2.36
CA GLY A 228 -25.09 -11.00 2.97
C GLY A 228 -23.74 -10.29 2.92
N LYS A 229 -22.84 -10.61 3.85
CA LYS A 229 -21.44 -10.19 3.84
C LYS A 229 -20.55 -11.38 3.45
N VAL A 230 -19.75 -11.24 2.40
CA VAL A 230 -18.74 -12.23 2.00
C VAL A 230 -17.34 -11.72 2.32
N PRO A 231 -16.42 -12.55 2.84
CA PRO A 231 -15.06 -12.13 3.13
C PRO A 231 -14.37 -11.57 1.88
N LYS A 232 -13.72 -10.41 2.05
CA LYS A 232 -12.95 -9.75 1.00
C LYS A 232 -11.48 -9.74 1.39
N ILE A 233 -10.63 -10.13 0.45
CA ILE A 233 -9.18 -10.05 0.61
C ILE A 233 -8.69 -8.87 -0.21
N THR A 234 -8.08 -7.90 0.46
CA THR A 234 -7.46 -6.72 -0.16
C THR A 234 -6.00 -6.62 0.24
N GLN A 235 -5.29 -5.69 -0.39
CA GLN A 235 -3.94 -5.28 -0.08
C GLN A 235 -3.89 -3.88 0.55
N THR A 236 -5.01 -3.35 1.09
CA THR A 236 -5.09 -2.00 1.65
C THR A 236 -4.05 -1.76 2.75
N LYS A 237 -3.81 -2.73 3.64
CA LYS A 237 -2.79 -2.60 4.70
C LYS A 237 -1.37 -2.47 4.14
N ALA A 238 -1.08 -3.19 3.05
CA ALA A 238 0.20 -3.06 2.36
C ALA A 238 0.31 -1.74 1.59
N HIS A 239 -0.79 -1.25 1.01
CA HIS A 239 -0.88 0.06 0.36
C HIS A 239 -0.53 1.19 1.34
N GLU A 240 -1.23 1.25 2.48
CA GLU A 240 -0.97 2.26 3.51
C GLU A 240 0.45 2.17 4.07
N THR A 241 0.98 0.94 4.22
CA THR A 241 2.38 0.75 4.65
C THR A 241 3.38 1.19 3.58
N GLY A 242 3.04 1.08 2.29
CA GLY A 242 3.85 1.57 1.19
C GLY A 242 4.10 3.08 1.27
N HIS A 243 3.13 3.86 1.76
CA HIS A 243 3.33 5.29 2.01
C HIS A 243 4.42 5.57 3.04
N LEU A 244 4.64 4.70 4.03
CA LEU A 244 5.74 4.84 5.00
C LEU A 244 7.13 4.67 4.35
N PHE A 245 7.18 4.09 3.15
CA PHE A 245 8.37 4.01 2.30
C PHE A 245 8.37 5.03 1.14
N ASN A 246 7.55 6.09 1.26
CA ASN A 246 7.36 7.16 0.27
C ASN A 246 6.71 6.75 -1.05
N PHE A 247 5.98 5.64 -1.10
CA PHE A 247 5.27 5.30 -2.34
C PHE A 247 4.13 6.31 -2.56
N PRO A 248 4.09 7.04 -3.70
CA PRO A 248 2.98 7.91 -4.03
C PRO A 248 1.78 7.08 -4.48
N ASP A 249 0.59 7.66 -4.37
CA ASP A 249 -0.61 7.07 -4.93
C ASP A 249 -0.60 7.09 -6.46
N GLU A 250 -1.22 6.06 -7.00
CA GLU A 250 -1.55 5.87 -8.40
C GLU A 250 -3.07 5.89 -8.57
N TYR A 251 -3.70 6.81 -7.84
CA TYR A 251 -5.04 7.34 -8.07
C TYR A 251 -5.08 8.80 -7.58
N TRP A 252 -5.95 9.62 -8.17
CA TRP A 252 -6.14 11.03 -7.80
C TRP A 252 -7.55 11.29 -7.24
N GLU A 253 -8.50 10.42 -7.60
CA GLU A 253 -9.90 10.49 -7.22
C GLU A 253 -10.03 10.58 -5.71
N GLN A 254 -10.86 11.50 -5.24
CA GLN A 254 -11.12 11.69 -3.82
C GLN A 254 -9.88 12.08 -2.98
N GLY A 255 -8.74 12.41 -3.61
CA GLY A 255 -7.59 13.04 -2.95
C GLY A 255 -6.45 12.11 -2.57
N GLY A 256 -6.03 11.22 -3.48
CA GLY A 256 -4.81 10.41 -3.32
C GLY A 256 -3.53 11.26 -3.26
N PHE A 257 -2.46 10.72 -2.67
CA PHE A 257 -1.12 11.30 -2.55
C PHE A 257 -0.31 11.18 -3.85
N VAL A 258 -0.74 11.88 -4.90
CA VAL A 258 -0.12 11.81 -6.23
C VAL A 258 1.31 12.37 -6.25
N HIS A 259 2.15 11.80 -7.10
CA HIS A 259 3.55 12.24 -7.26
C HIS A 259 3.66 13.68 -7.82
N SER A 260 4.66 14.41 -7.34
CA SER A 260 4.90 15.84 -7.60
C SER A 260 4.99 16.22 -9.07
N ILE A 261 5.41 15.29 -9.94
CA ILE A 261 5.51 15.54 -11.39
C ILE A 261 4.18 15.93 -12.03
N TYR A 262 3.06 15.55 -11.42
CA TYR A 262 1.73 15.86 -11.95
C TYR A 262 1.12 17.13 -11.38
N VAL A 263 1.73 17.77 -10.38
CA VAL A 263 1.12 18.96 -9.76
C VAL A 263 1.77 20.22 -10.33
N LYS A 264 0.99 21.00 -11.09
CA LYS A 264 1.40 22.27 -11.71
C LYS A 264 1.59 23.38 -10.67
N SER A 265 2.28 24.44 -11.08
CA SER A 265 2.17 25.72 -10.37
C SER A 265 0.69 26.14 -10.34
N GLY A 266 0.17 26.47 -9.15
CA GLY A 266 -1.27 26.67 -8.94
C GLY A 266 -2.01 25.49 -8.29
N ARG A 267 -1.30 24.41 -7.94
CA ARG A 267 -1.85 23.26 -7.18
C ARG A 267 -2.93 22.49 -7.92
N ASP A 268 -2.75 22.36 -9.24
CA ASP A 268 -3.66 21.63 -10.13
C ASP A 268 -2.97 20.41 -10.73
N ILE A 269 -3.74 19.37 -11.09
CA ILE A 269 -3.19 18.16 -11.72
C ILE A 269 -3.01 18.38 -13.23
N ASP A 270 -1.86 17.98 -13.75
CA ASP A 270 -1.58 17.88 -15.18
C ASP A 270 -2.11 16.57 -15.78
N PHE A 271 -3.42 16.52 -16.04
CA PHE A 271 -4.03 15.33 -16.64
C PHE A 271 -3.49 15.00 -18.04
N THR A 272 -3.03 16.00 -18.80
CA THR A 272 -2.39 15.76 -20.10
C THR A 272 -1.06 15.01 -19.93
N LEU A 273 -0.25 15.41 -18.95
CA LEU A 273 0.99 14.69 -18.62
C LEU A 273 0.70 13.30 -18.04
N ALA A 274 -0.32 13.18 -17.19
CA ALA A 274 -0.78 11.90 -16.67
C ALA A 274 -1.10 10.90 -17.79
N ASP A 275 -1.90 11.31 -18.77
CA ASP A 275 -2.28 10.46 -19.90
C ASP A 275 -1.07 10.08 -20.75
N ALA A 276 -0.18 11.04 -21.02
CA ALA A 276 1.05 10.77 -21.76
C ALA A 276 1.96 9.77 -21.04
N ASN A 277 2.08 9.86 -19.71
CA ASN A 277 2.88 8.93 -18.91
C ASN A 277 2.22 7.55 -18.81
N LYS A 278 0.90 7.49 -18.64
CA LYS A 278 0.12 6.24 -18.63
C LYS A 278 0.26 5.51 -19.97
N ALA A 279 0.07 6.20 -21.08
CA ALA A 279 0.18 5.62 -22.43
C ALA A 279 1.60 5.11 -22.75
N ALA A 280 2.62 5.82 -22.27
CA ALA A 280 4.01 5.41 -22.44
C ALA A 280 4.47 4.36 -21.40
N ASN A 281 3.58 3.91 -20.51
CA ASN A 281 3.88 3.03 -19.37
C ASN A 281 5.12 3.52 -18.59
N LYS A 282 5.19 4.84 -18.41
CA LYS A 282 6.29 5.52 -17.72
C LYS A 282 6.15 5.34 -16.22
N ILE A 283 7.18 5.76 -15.52
CA ILE A 283 7.27 5.67 -14.06
C ILE A 283 6.39 6.73 -13.40
N TRP A 284 5.91 6.38 -12.20
CA TRP A 284 4.96 7.16 -11.41
C TRP A 284 3.65 7.33 -12.17
N VAL A 285 3.00 6.27 -12.65
CA VAL A 285 1.69 6.42 -13.32
C VAL A 285 0.65 6.91 -12.30
N ILE A 286 -0.07 8.00 -12.59
CA ILE A 286 -1.02 8.57 -11.61
C ILE A 286 -2.28 7.73 -11.41
N GLU A 287 -2.56 6.77 -12.31
CA GLU A 287 -3.80 6.00 -12.34
C GLU A 287 -3.52 4.59 -12.87
N THR A 288 -3.59 3.59 -12.00
CA THR A 288 -3.35 2.18 -12.37
C THR A 288 -4.40 1.23 -11.81
N ASP A 289 -4.78 0.22 -12.59
CA ASP A 289 -5.83 -0.73 -12.17
C ASP A 289 -5.29 -1.83 -11.26
N ASN A 290 -4.02 -2.17 -11.38
CA ASN A 290 -3.46 -3.40 -10.82
C ASN A 290 -2.28 -3.19 -9.88
N ASN A 291 -1.68 -2.00 -9.83
CA ASN A 291 -0.56 -1.77 -8.94
C ASN A 291 -1.04 -1.52 -7.52
N LEU A 292 -0.18 -1.81 -6.54
CA LEU A 292 -0.51 -1.67 -5.12
C LEU A 292 -0.94 -0.26 -4.74
N MET A 293 -0.34 0.78 -5.32
CA MET A 293 -0.67 2.16 -4.97
C MET A 293 -1.83 2.73 -5.79
N GLY A 294 -2.41 1.92 -6.68
CA GLY A 294 -3.64 2.23 -7.42
C GLY A 294 -4.76 1.25 -7.06
N GLY A 295 -5.60 0.91 -8.04
CA GLY A 295 -6.73 -0.01 -7.88
C GLY A 295 -6.37 -1.45 -7.50
N GLY A 296 -5.08 -1.82 -7.57
CA GLY A 296 -4.61 -3.13 -7.11
C GLY A 296 -4.75 -3.32 -5.60
N CYS A 297 -4.79 -2.25 -4.81
CA CYS A 297 -4.97 -2.34 -3.36
C CYS A 297 -6.29 -3.01 -2.97
N ALA A 298 -7.34 -2.87 -3.78
CA ALA A 298 -8.66 -3.44 -3.51
C ALA A 298 -8.79 -4.91 -3.96
N LYS A 299 -7.75 -5.49 -4.54
CA LYS A 299 -7.73 -6.85 -5.10
C LYS A 299 -6.98 -7.81 -4.17
N PRO A 300 -7.20 -9.14 -4.29
CA PRO A 300 -6.44 -10.12 -3.51
C PRO A 300 -4.94 -10.14 -3.84
N ILE A 301 -4.56 -9.68 -5.04
CA ILE A 301 -3.17 -9.60 -5.50
C ILE A 301 -2.99 -8.25 -6.19
N ALA A 302 -1.89 -7.56 -5.85
CA ALA A 302 -1.49 -6.30 -6.45
C ALA A 302 -0.09 -6.43 -7.07
N SER A 303 0.18 -5.65 -8.11
CA SER A 303 1.51 -5.56 -8.70
C SER A 303 2.35 -4.55 -7.94
N ILE A 304 3.61 -4.90 -7.71
CA ILE A 304 4.63 -3.93 -7.31
C ILE A 304 5.42 -3.61 -8.60
N PRO A 305 5.54 -2.33 -8.98
CA PRO A 305 6.43 -1.94 -10.06
C PRO A 305 7.84 -1.60 -9.52
N PRO A 306 8.91 -1.77 -10.33
CA PRO A 306 10.28 -1.51 -9.88
C PRO A 306 10.51 -0.10 -9.33
N TYR A 307 9.81 0.91 -9.85
CA TYR A 307 10.05 2.29 -9.47
C TYR A 307 9.66 2.65 -8.03
N TYR A 308 8.93 1.79 -7.31
CA TYR A 308 8.73 1.97 -5.87
C TYR A 308 10.04 1.96 -5.08
N LEU A 309 11.10 1.34 -5.61
CA LEU A 309 12.42 1.37 -4.98
C LEU A 309 13.18 2.69 -5.17
N GLU A 310 12.66 3.64 -5.94
CA GLU A 310 13.41 4.82 -6.35
C GLU A 310 13.92 5.63 -5.15
N TYR A 311 13.11 5.81 -4.10
CA TYR A 311 13.53 6.57 -2.92
C TYR A 311 14.68 5.87 -2.18
N ILE A 312 14.60 4.54 -2.02
CA ILE A 312 15.69 3.74 -1.43
C ILE A 312 16.93 3.81 -2.31
N ARG A 313 16.79 3.71 -3.64
CA ARG A 313 17.89 3.79 -4.60
C ARG A 313 18.59 5.15 -4.52
N ARG A 314 17.84 6.25 -4.49
CA ARG A 314 18.37 7.63 -4.36
C ARG A 314 19.16 7.78 -3.08
N TRP A 315 18.55 7.40 -1.95
CA TRP A 315 19.21 7.46 -0.65
C TRP A 315 20.49 6.63 -0.62
N PHE A 316 20.42 5.36 -1.04
CA PHE A 316 21.56 4.45 -1.01
C PHE A 316 22.69 4.95 -1.91
N SER A 317 22.36 5.50 -3.08
CA SER A 317 23.34 6.10 -3.99
C SER A 317 24.08 7.27 -3.36
N ALA A 318 23.36 8.17 -2.69
CA ALA A 318 23.96 9.27 -1.95
C ALA A 318 24.84 8.75 -0.81
N ARG A 319 24.36 7.77 -0.05
CA ARG A 319 25.02 7.17 1.12
C ARG A 319 26.30 6.40 0.77
N THR A 320 26.40 5.82 -0.41
CA THR A 320 27.61 5.10 -0.86
C THR A 320 28.50 5.91 -1.78
N HIS A 321 28.10 7.13 -2.15
CA HIS A 321 28.76 7.94 -3.20
C HIS A 321 28.95 7.17 -4.52
N LYS A 322 27.95 6.36 -4.87
CA LYS A 322 27.93 5.52 -6.06
C LYS A 322 26.56 5.57 -6.71
N LEU A 323 26.50 5.56 -8.03
CA LEU A 323 25.22 5.52 -8.73
C LEU A 323 24.69 4.08 -8.75
N TRP A 324 23.50 3.88 -8.19
CA TRP A 324 22.79 2.60 -8.27
C TRP A 324 21.54 2.73 -9.13
N ARG A 325 21.17 1.63 -9.79
CA ARG A 325 19.93 1.43 -10.53
C ARG A 325 19.04 0.40 -9.85
N VAL A 326 17.74 0.46 -10.13
CA VAL A 326 16.81 -0.61 -9.72
C VAL A 326 16.91 -1.77 -10.71
N GLY A 327 17.31 -2.93 -10.22
CA GLY A 327 17.25 -4.21 -10.92
C GLY A 327 15.95 -4.95 -10.63
N TYR A 328 15.32 -5.51 -11.65
CA TYR A 328 14.14 -6.37 -11.51
C TYR A 328 14.32 -7.68 -12.27
N ASN A 329 13.74 -8.77 -11.74
CA ASN A 329 13.61 -10.01 -12.50
C ASN A 329 12.42 -9.84 -13.44
N ALA A 330 12.55 -10.27 -14.70
CA ALA A 330 11.36 -10.32 -15.55
C ALA A 330 10.30 -11.22 -14.89
N PRO A 331 9.00 -10.86 -14.99
CA PRO A 331 7.95 -11.79 -14.58
C PRO A 331 8.19 -13.11 -15.30
N ALA A 332 8.20 -14.22 -14.54
CA ALA A 332 8.28 -15.53 -15.14
C ALA A 332 7.19 -15.59 -16.21
N ALA A 333 7.57 -15.77 -17.49
CA ALA A 333 6.61 -15.94 -18.55
C ALA A 333 5.67 -17.06 -18.08
N ALA A 334 4.37 -16.76 -17.97
CA ALA A 334 3.39 -17.77 -17.61
C ALA A 334 3.65 -18.96 -18.53
N ALA A 335 4.09 -20.08 -17.95
CA ALA A 335 4.38 -21.27 -18.72
C ALA A 335 3.16 -21.51 -19.59
N LYS A 336 3.34 -21.48 -20.92
CA LYS A 336 2.29 -21.84 -21.88
C LYS A 336 1.72 -23.16 -21.37
N LYS A 337 0.48 -23.13 -20.86
CA LYS A 337 -0.26 -24.36 -20.62
C LYS A 337 -0.30 -25.04 -21.97
N THR A 338 0.49 -26.09 -22.12
CA THR A 338 0.41 -27.00 -23.25
C THR A 338 -1.04 -27.46 -23.30
N GLU A 339 -1.75 -27.08 -24.36
CA GLU A 339 -3.09 -27.57 -24.65
C GLU A 339 -3.01 -29.10 -24.68
N ILE A 340 -3.63 -29.73 -23.69
CA ILE A 340 -3.95 -31.16 -23.77
C ILE A 340 -5.10 -31.23 -24.76
N SER A 341 -4.78 -31.68 -25.97
CA SER A 341 -5.76 -32.03 -27.00
C SER A 341 -6.77 -33.01 -26.42
N SER A 342 -8.02 -32.57 -26.24
CA SER A 342 -9.14 -33.47 -25.99
C SER A 342 -9.44 -34.25 -27.28
N GLY A 343 -8.84 -35.44 -27.37
CA GLY A 343 -9.19 -36.43 -28.38
C GLY A 343 -10.66 -36.80 -28.29
N SER A 344 -11.41 -36.43 -29.33
CA SER A 344 -12.76 -36.90 -29.60
C SER A 344 -12.76 -38.42 -29.81
N SER A 345 -13.31 -39.20 -28.88
CA SER A 345 -13.78 -40.56 -29.17
C SER A 345 -15.30 -40.55 -29.32
N ALA A 346 -15.76 -40.56 -30.57
CA ALA A 346 -17.15 -40.77 -30.92
C ALA A 346 -17.56 -42.22 -30.60
N ALA A 347 -18.30 -42.42 -29.50
CA ALA A 347 -19.04 -43.64 -29.25
C ALA A 347 -20.42 -43.53 -29.90
N LYS A 348 -20.65 -44.38 -30.90
CA LYS A 348 -21.94 -44.57 -31.58
C LYS A 348 -22.94 -45.22 -30.62
N THR A 349 -24.08 -44.59 -30.39
CA THR A 349 -25.28 -45.29 -29.90
C THR A 349 -26.47 -44.91 -30.77
N LYS A 350 -26.94 -45.90 -31.55
CA LYS A 350 -28.21 -45.88 -32.28
C LYS A 350 -29.35 -45.88 -31.27
N VAL A 351 -30.33 -44.99 -31.41
CA VAL A 351 -31.70 -45.25 -30.95
C VAL A 351 -32.68 -44.77 -32.01
N ALA A 352 -33.56 -45.69 -32.39
CA ALA A 352 -34.56 -45.58 -33.43
C ALA A 352 -35.78 -44.74 -33.01
N HIS A 353 -36.43 -44.17 -34.02
CA HIS A 353 -37.73 -43.53 -33.95
C HIS A 353 -38.84 -44.41 -33.34
N ALA A 354 -39.72 -43.78 -32.58
CA ALA A 354 -41.14 -44.11 -32.59
C ALA A 354 -41.98 -42.83 -32.47
N LYS A 355 -42.93 -42.69 -33.41
CA LYS A 355 -43.95 -41.65 -33.51
C LYS A 355 -45.03 -41.82 -32.43
N LYS A 356 -45.47 -40.75 -31.80
CA LYS A 356 -46.79 -40.14 -31.99
C LYS A 356 -46.87 -38.79 -31.31
#